data_AF-A0AAU6ZKC2-F1
#
_entry.id   AF-A0AAU6ZKC2-F1
#
_cell.length_a   1.000
_cell.length_b   1.000
_cell.length_c   1.000
_cell.angle_alpha   90.00
_cell.angle_beta   90.00
_cell.angle_gamma   90.00
#
_symmetry.space_group_name_H-M   'P 1'
#
loop_
_entity.id
_entity.type
_entity.pdbx_description
1 polymer ?
#
loop_
_entity_poly.entity_id
_entity_poly.type
_entity_poly.pdbx_seq_one_letter_code
_entity_poly.pdbx_strand_id
1 'polypeptide(L)'
;MTTTSIKAPTRTQLTRSQILNYLARNGASKVSDITHGVTACKDTVKARLSELEEEGSIRANVPADIRGRTTPYYSLTTAGLPAETPKTVITVHIKHAADGRLTLAFDDYPGLTATARSFIDIPAAARNSASRYTGHPEDSFAVHIRF
;
A
#
# COMPACT_ATOMS: atom_id res chain seq x y z
N MET A 1 22.02 2.56 21.41
CA MET A 1 20.56 2.78 21.21
C MET A 1 20.40 3.88 20.17
N THR A 2 20.21 3.54 18.90
CA THR A 2 20.06 4.50 17.80
C THR A 2 18.59 4.85 17.63
N THR A 3 18.21 6.05 18.04
CA THR A 3 16.86 6.60 17.89
C THR A 3 16.63 6.95 16.41
N THR A 4 15.83 6.14 15.71
CA THR A 4 15.38 6.44 14.35
C THR A 4 14.41 7.63 14.42
N SER A 5 14.92 8.82 14.10
CA SER A 5 14.14 10.05 13.94
C SER A 5 13.18 9.88 12.76
N ILE A 6 11.89 9.74 13.06
CA ILE A 6 10.82 9.70 12.05
C ILE A 6 10.66 11.13 11.52
N LYS A 7 11.52 11.52 10.59
CA LYS A 7 11.48 12.82 9.92
C LYS A 7 10.16 12.90 9.16
N ALA A 8 9.31 13.88 9.51
CA ALA A 8 8.08 14.15 8.77
C ALA A 8 8.41 14.24 7.27
N PRO A 9 7.61 13.60 6.40
CA PRO A 9 7.89 13.57 4.97
C PRO A 9 7.96 15.01 4.47
N THR A 10 9.07 15.36 3.82
CA THR A 10 9.22 16.67 3.21
C THR A 10 8.14 16.87 2.17
N ARG A 11 7.74 18.12 1.89
CA ARG A 11 6.73 18.46 0.87
C ARG A 11 6.99 17.76 -0.48
N THR A 12 8.26 17.52 -0.81
CA THR A 12 8.73 16.77 -1.97
C THR A 12 8.36 15.29 -1.96
N GLN A 13 8.45 14.61 -0.81
CA GLN A 13 7.99 13.22 -0.67
C GLN A 13 6.47 13.10 -0.75
N LEU A 14 5.74 14.08 -0.21
CA LEU A 14 4.28 14.11 -0.31
C LEU A 14 3.81 14.16 -1.77
N THR A 15 4.42 15.02 -2.60
CA THR A 15 4.08 15.11 -4.03
C THR A 15 4.41 13.82 -4.78
N ARG A 16 5.53 13.16 -4.46
CA ARG A 16 5.89 11.86 -5.04
C ARG A 16 4.81 10.81 -4.77
N SER A 17 4.46 10.62 -3.50
CA SER A 17 3.45 9.63 -3.10
C SER A 17 2.08 9.94 -3.68
N GLN A 18 1.72 11.22 -3.81
CA GLN A 18 0.47 11.65 -4.45
C GLN A 18 0.44 11.26 -5.94
N ILE A 19 1.53 11.49 -6.70
CA ILE A 19 1.60 11.14 -8.12
C ILE A 19 1.50 9.63 -8.30
N LEU A 20 2.25 8.84 -7.52
CA LEU A 20 2.21 7.37 -7.62
C LEU A 20 0.82 6.82 -7.26
N ASN A 21 0.20 7.32 -6.19
CA ASN A 21 -1.14 6.91 -5.78
C ASN A 21 -2.20 7.30 -6.83
N TYR A 22 -2.09 8.49 -7.41
CA TYR A 22 -2.96 8.91 -8.51
C TYR A 22 -2.87 7.96 -9.70
N LEU A 23 -1.66 7.62 -10.15
CA LEU A 23 -1.44 6.71 -11.27
C LEU A 23 -1.88 5.27 -10.95
N ALA A 24 -1.74 4.81 -9.70
CA ALA A 24 -2.21 3.50 -9.27
C ALA A 24 -3.73 3.36 -9.37
N ARG A 25 -4.47 4.44 -9.10
CA ARG A 25 -5.94 4.45 -9.13
C ARG A 25 -6.51 4.69 -10.52
N ASN A 26 -5.90 5.59 -11.30
CA ASN A 26 -6.46 6.08 -12.56
C ASN A 26 -5.79 5.44 -13.79
N GLY A 27 -4.68 4.73 -13.62
CA GLY A 27 -3.90 4.19 -14.72
C GLY A 27 -3.12 5.27 -15.49
N ALA A 28 -2.80 4.97 -16.76
CA ALA A 28 -1.94 5.82 -17.58
C ALA A 28 -2.56 7.21 -17.81
N SER A 29 -1.89 8.27 -17.34
CA SER A 29 -2.47 9.62 -17.27
C SER A 29 -1.53 10.69 -17.82
N LYS A 30 -2.07 11.81 -18.33
CA LYS A 30 -1.26 12.95 -18.81
C LYS A 30 -0.87 13.85 -17.65
N VAL A 31 0.16 14.67 -17.85
CA VAL A 31 0.59 15.69 -16.86
C VAL A 31 -0.57 16.58 -16.43
N SER A 32 -1.43 17.00 -17.36
CA SER A 32 -2.58 17.85 -17.05
C SER A 32 -3.57 17.18 -16.10
N ASP A 33 -3.86 15.88 -16.32
CA ASP A 33 -4.79 15.12 -15.49
C ASP A 33 -4.20 14.88 -14.10
N ILE A 34 -2.92 14.49 -14.04
CA ILE A 34 -2.18 14.32 -12.79
C ILE A 34 -2.16 15.62 -12.00
N THR A 35 -1.89 16.76 -12.65
CA THR A 35 -1.84 18.09 -12.00
C THR A 35 -3.20 18.48 -11.41
N HIS A 36 -4.33 18.08 -12.02
CA HIS A 36 -5.65 18.30 -11.42
C HIS A 36 -5.91 17.39 -10.21
N GLY A 37 -5.32 16.19 -10.20
CA GLY A 37 -5.49 15.21 -9.14
C GLY A 37 -4.54 15.34 -7.95
N VAL A 38 -3.52 16.19 -8.03
CA VAL A 38 -2.51 16.37 -6.98
C VAL A 38 -2.41 17.83 -6.55
N THR A 39 -2.09 18.07 -5.27
CA THR A 39 -1.90 19.42 -4.72
C THR A 39 -0.51 19.97 -5.06
N ALA A 40 -0.15 20.03 -6.34
CA ALA A 40 1.14 20.54 -6.81
C ALA A 40 1.03 21.24 -8.17
N CYS A 41 1.87 22.24 -8.41
CA CYS A 41 1.91 22.97 -9.68
C CYS A 41 2.49 22.11 -10.80
N LYS A 42 2.13 22.41 -12.05
CA LYS A 42 2.55 21.69 -13.26
C LYS A 42 4.07 21.51 -13.36
N ASP A 43 4.86 22.54 -13.06
CA ASP A 43 6.34 22.45 -13.10
C ASP A 43 6.90 21.51 -12.05
N THR A 44 6.29 21.48 -10.86
CA THR A 44 6.66 20.51 -9.81
C THR A 44 6.31 19.09 -10.24
N VAL A 45 5.12 18.87 -10.82
CA VAL A 45 4.71 17.56 -11.33
C VAL A 45 5.66 17.09 -12.43
N LYS A 46 6.02 17.94 -13.39
CA LYS A 46 6.98 17.61 -14.45
C LYS A 46 8.34 17.21 -13.89
N ALA A 47 8.90 18.01 -12.98
CA ALA A 47 10.19 17.69 -12.37
C ALA A 47 10.16 16.34 -11.65
N ARG A 48 9.08 16.05 -10.91
CA ARG A 48 8.91 14.78 -10.18
C ARG A 48 8.67 13.60 -11.12
N LEU A 49 7.97 13.78 -12.22
CA LEU A 49 7.78 12.73 -13.23
C LEU A 49 9.12 12.36 -13.88
N SER A 50 9.99 13.34 -14.18
CA SER A 50 11.34 13.05 -14.68
C SER A 50 12.15 12.21 -13.69
N GLU A 51 12.21 12.59 -12.42
CA GLU A 51 12.93 11.82 -11.39
C GLU A 51 12.37 10.39 -11.23
N LEU A 52 11.03 10.24 -11.24
CA LEU A 52 10.36 8.94 -11.13
C LEU A 52 10.60 8.06 -12.37
N GLU A 53 10.75 8.68 -13.54
CA GLU A 53 11.07 7.98 -14.79
C GLU A 53 12.54 7.54 -14.81
N GLU A 54 13.47 8.37 -14.33
CA GLU A 54 14.89 8.01 -14.17
C GLU A 54 15.10 6.87 -13.16
N GLU A 55 14.31 6.83 -12.09
CA GLU A 55 14.29 5.74 -11.12
C GLU A 55 13.59 4.47 -11.65
N GLY A 56 12.88 4.59 -12.78
CA GLY A 56 12.14 3.48 -13.38
C GLY A 56 10.85 3.12 -12.66
N SER A 57 10.33 3.97 -11.76
CA SER A 57 9.04 3.80 -11.09
C SER A 57 7.85 4.08 -12.02
N ILE A 58 8.05 4.96 -13.00
CA ILE A 58 7.04 5.26 -14.02
C ILE A 58 7.66 5.18 -15.39
N ARG A 59 6.81 5.05 -16.41
CA ARG A 59 7.22 5.07 -17.81
C ARG A 59 6.27 5.91 -18.63
N ALA A 60 6.83 6.78 -19.47
CA ALA A 60 6.07 7.45 -20.51
C ALA A 60 5.83 6.51 -21.70
N ASN A 61 4.65 6.60 -22.31
CA ASN A 61 4.34 5.82 -23.52
C ASN A 61 5.10 6.31 -24.77
N VAL A 62 5.71 7.49 -24.71
CA VAL A 62 6.48 8.09 -25.81
C VAL A 62 7.90 8.45 -25.36
N PRO A 63 8.91 8.21 -26.23
CA PRO A 63 10.28 8.58 -25.96
C PRO A 63 10.43 10.10 -25.87
N ALA A 64 11.45 10.57 -25.14
CA ALA A 64 11.70 11.99 -24.89
C ALA A 64 11.76 12.84 -26.17
N ASP A 65 12.33 12.29 -27.23
CA ASP A 65 12.58 12.97 -28.51
C ASP A 65 11.30 13.49 -29.20
N ILE A 66 10.17 12.80 -29.02
CA ILE A 66 8.90 13.17 -29.67
C ILE A 66 7.91 13.89 -28.75
N ARG A 67 8.27 14.14 -27.48
CA ARG A 67 7.38 14.78 -26.48
C ARG A 67 6.99 16.22 -26.83
N GLY A 68 7.76 16.88 -27.69
CA GLY A 68 7.41 18.20 -28.24
C GLY A 68 6.25 18.18 -29.25
N ARG A 69 5.95 17.01 -29.84
CA ARG A 69 4.91 16.81 -30.85
C ARG A 69 3.72 15.99 -30.35
N THR A 70 3.93 15.15 -29.33
CA THR A 70 2.91 14.26 -28.78
C THR A 70 2.84 14.38 -27.28
N THR A 71 1.63 14.54 -26.73
CA THR A 71 1.45 14.61 -25.27
C THR A 71 1.70 13.23 -24.64
N PRO A 72 2.70 13.07 -23.77
CA PRO A 72 3.00 11.80 -23.13
C PRO A 72 1.93 11.40 -22.12
N TYR A 73 1.63 10.09 -22.08
CA TYR A 73 0.93 9.46 -20.97
C TYR A 73 1.95 8.74 -20.09
N TYR A 74 1.84 8.94 -18.78
CA TYR A 74 2.69 8.31 -17.78
C TYR A 74 1.92 7.19 -17.10
N SER A 75 2.57 6.04 -16.96
CA SER A 75 2.02 4.84 -16.32
C SER A 75 2.99 4.33 -15.26
N LEU A 76 2.48 3.67 -14.22
CA LEU A 76 3.33 2.99 -13.25
C LEU A 76 4.01 1.80 -13.91
N THR A 77 5.29 1.61 -13.61
CA THR A 77 5.94 0.33 -13.84
C THR A 77 5.71 -0.57 -12.62
N THR A 78 6.04 -1.86 -12.74
CA THR A 78 6.01 -2.79 -11.61
C THR A 78 6.81 -2.31 -10.40
N ALA A 79 7.87 -1.50 -10.62
CA ALA A 79 8.70 -0.94 -9.56
C ALA A 79 8.07 0.29 -8.86
N GLY A 80 7.19 1.03 -9.55
CA GLY A 80 6.50 2.19 -8.98
C GLY A 80 5.06 1.93 -8.57
N LEU A 81 4.54 0.73 -8.80
CA LEU A 81 3.44 0.23 -7.98
C LEU A 81 3.86 0.40 -6.52
N PRO A 82 2.98 0.89 -5.63
CA PRO A 82 3.28 0.83 -4.21
C PRO A 82 3.67 -0.62 -3.94
N ALA A 83 4.88 -0.84 -3.45
CA ALA A 83 5.28 -2.16 -2.99
C ALA A 83 4.11 -2.62 -2.12
N GLU A 84 3.40 -3.67 -2.56
CA GLU A 84 2.44 -4.31 -1.68
C GLU A 84 3.25 -4.58 -0.43
N THR A 85 2.94 -3.86 0.66
CA THR A 85 3.66 -4.03 1.91
C THR A 85 3.58 -5.52 2.17
N PRO A 86 4.72 -6.24 2.23
CA PRO A 86 4.69 -7.69 2.25
C PRO A 86 3.81 -8.10 3.41
N LYS A 87 2.61 -8.57 3.09
CA LYS A 87 1.62 -8.87 4.11
C LYS A 87 2.09 -10.15 4.76
N THR A 88 2.33 -10.08 6.06
CA THR A 88 2.60 -11.28 6.85
C THR A 88 1.35 -12.13 6.81
N VAL A 89 1.44 -13.28 6.16
CA VAL A 89 0.34 -14.24 6.11
C VAL A 89 0.25 -14.90 7.48
N ILE A 90 -0.94 -14.85 8.09
CA ILE A 90 -1.23 -15.50 9.36
C ILE A 90 -2.34 -16.51 9.14
N THR A 91 -2.12 -17.72 9.60
CA THR A 91 -3.07 -18.83 9.50
C THR A 91 -3.80 -18.97 10.82
N VAL A 92 -5.13 -18.94 10.75
CA VAL A 92 -6.01 -19.11 11.91
C VAL A 92 -6.95 -20.27 11.69
N HIS A 93 -7.18 -21.04 12.75
CA HIS A 93 -8.21 -22.08 12.77
C HIS A 93 -9.21 -21.83 13.90
N ILE A 94 -10.44 -22.30 13.73
CA ILE A 94 -11.48 -22.19 14.75
C ILE A 94 -11.26 -23.29 15.77
N LYS A 95 -10.83 -22.92 16.97
CA LYS A 95 -10.61 -23.85 18.07
C LYS A 95 -11.92 -24.24 18.75
N HIS A 96 -12.85 -23.30 18.87
CA HIS A 96 -14.13 -23.51 19.54
C HIS A 96 -15.19 -22.52 19.05
N ALA A 97 -16.45 -22.96 18.96
CA ALA A 97 -17.59 -22.13 18.59
C ALA A 97 -18.74 -22.40 19.56
N ALA A 98 -19.10 -21.41 20.39
CA ALA A 98 -20.21 -21.50 21.33
C ALA A 98 -20.83 -20.12 21.57
N ASP A 99 -22.13 -20.06 21.83
CA ASP A 99 -22.86 -18.85 22.24
C ASP A 99 -22.65 -17.64 21.30
N GLY A 100 -22.56 -17.89 19.99
CA GLY A 100 -22.30 -16.84 19.00
C GLY A 100 -20.88 -16.25 19.07
N ARG A 101 -19.94 -16.95 19.71
CA ARG A 101 -18.52 -16.60 19.75
C ARG A 101 -17.68 -17.69 19.12
N LEU A 102 -16.73 -17.27 18.30
CA LEU A 102 -15.72 -18.10 17.67
C LEU A 102 -14.37 -17.81 18.32
N THR A 103 -13.79 -18.80 18.98
CA THR A 103 -12.43 -18.73 19.48
C THR A 103 -11.48 -19.22 18.39
N LEU A 104 -10.56 -18.35 18.00
CA LEU A 104 -9.58 -18.57 16.96
C LEU A 104 -8.22 -18.83 17.62
N ALA A 105 -7.47 -19.79 17.08
CA ALA A 105 -6.07 -20.01 17.40
C ALA A 105 -5.20 -19.75 16.16
N PHE A 106 -3.98 -19.28 16.37
CA PHE A 106 -3.04 -18.90 15.32
C PHE A 106 -1.97 -19.99 15.19
N ASP A 107 -1.81 -20.56 14.00
CA ASP A 107 -0.79 -21.59 13.75
C ASP A 107 0.62 -20.98 13.82
N ASP A 108 0.77 -19.75 13.30
CA ASP A 108 2.05 -19.04 13.26
C ASP A 108 2.46 -18.44 14.63
N TYR A 109 1.52 -18.35 15.58
CA TYR A 109 1.74 -17.76 16.92
C TYR A 109 1.16 -18.67 18.01
N PRO A 110 1.93 -19.69 18.47
CA PRO A 110 1.45 -20.61 19.47
C PRO A 110 1.12 -19.88 20.78
N GLY A 111 -0.10 -20.07 21.28
CA GLY A 111 -0.61 -19.41 22.49
C GLY A 111 -1.35 -18.09 22.25
N LEU A 112 -1.31 -17.55 21.03
CA LEU A 112 -2.16 -16.42 20.66
C LEU A 112 -3.58 -16.93 20.34
N THR A 113 -4.58 -16.24 20.88
CA THR A 113 -5.99 -16.51 20.59
C THR A 113 -6.74 -15.22 20.27
N ALA A 114 -7.72 -15.30 19.39
CA ALA A 114 -8.64 -14.21 19.08
C ALA A 114 -10.08 -14.66 19.27
N THR A 115 -10.99 -13.71 19.44
CA THR A 115 -12.42 -13.97 19.52
C THR A 115 -13.15 -13.19 18.44
N ALA A 116 -13.93 -13.88 17.61
CA ALA A 116 -14.81 -13.28 16.62
C ALA A 116 -16.27 -13.56 16.96
N ARG A 117 -17.19 -12.68 16.53
CA ARG A 117 -18.64 -12.87 16.71
C ARG A 117 -19.29 -13.61 15.54
N SER A 118 -18.63 -13.62 14.40
CA SER A 118 -19.11 -14.27 13.19
C SER A 118 -17.93 -14.66 12.31
N PHE A 119 -18.17 -15.51 11.32
CA PHE A 119 -17.15 -15.88 10.32
C PHE A 119 -16.65 -14.68 9.52
N ILE A 120 -17.50 -13.68 9.29
CA ILE A 120 -17.16 -12.44 8.58
C ILE A 120 -16.19 -11.58 9.41
N ASP A 121 -16.30 -11.65 10.74
CA ASP A 121 -15.42 -10.90 11.66
C ASP A 121 -14.06 -11.57 11.90
N ILE A 122 -13.88 -12.83 11.49
CA ILE A 122 -12.64 -13.59 11.72
C ILE A 122 -11.40 -12.83 11.22
N PRO A 123 -11.35 -12.32 9.97
CA PRO A 123 -10.18 -11.61 9.49
C PRO A 123 -9.86 -10.36 10.31
N ALA A 124 -10.88 -9.58 10.69
CA ALA A 124 -10.69 -8.37 11.49
C ALA A 124 -10.17 -8.71 12.90
N ALA A 125 -10.79 -9.69 13.57
CA ALA A 125 -10.36 -10.15 14.88
C ALA A 125 -8.93 -10.72 14.85
N ALA A 126 -8.59 -11.47 13.80
CA ALA A 126 -7.26 -12.05 13.63
C ALA A 126 -6.18 -10.97 13.44
N ARG A 127 -6.42 -10.00 12.55
CA ARG A 127 -5.52 -8.86 12.34
C ARG A 127 -5.31 -8.04 13.61
N ASN A 128 -6.39 -7.77 14.36
CA ASN A 128 -6.30 -6.98 15.59
C ASN A 128 -5.43 -7.66 16.64
N SER A 129 -5.66 -8.96 16.87
CA SER A 129 -4.85 -9.73 17.82
C SER A 129 -3.39 -9.85 17.39
N ALA A 130 -3.13 -10.11 16.10
CA ALA A 130 -1.75 -10.20 15.57
C ALA A 130 -1.01 -8.86 15.64
N SER A 131 -1.71 -7.76 15.33
CA SER A 131 -1.20 -6.39 15.47
C SER A 131 -0.79 -6.08 16.90
N ARG A 132 -1.65 -6.39 17.88
CA ARG A 132 -1.34 -6.20 19.31
C ARG A 132 -0.18 -7.07 19.79
N TYR A 133 -0.07 -8.29 19.27
CA TYR A 133 0.97 -9.23 19.67
C TYR A 133 2.35 -8.85 19.13
N THR A 134 2.42 -8.40 17.87
CA THR A 134 3.68 -8.13 17.16
C THR A 134 4.10 -6.66 17.14
N GLY A 135 3.16 -5.73 17.37
CA GLY A 135 3.36 -4.29 17.23
C GLY A 135 3.30 -3.77 15.78
N HIS A 136 2.99 -4.64 14.80
CA HIS A 136 2.80 -4.22 13.39
C HIS A 136 1.36 -3.74 13.13
N PRO A 137 1.15 -2.80 12.20
CA PRO A 137 -0.20 -2.32 11.90
C PRO A 137 -1.07 -3.40 11.24
N GLU A 138 -2.39 -3.38 11.51
CA GLU A 138 -3.35 -4.41 11.10
C GLU A 138 -3.35 -4.69 9.58
N ASP A 139 -3.14 -3.67 8.74
CA ASP A 139 -3.10 -3.82 7.27
C ASP A 139 -1.88 -4.62 6.77
N SER A 140 -0.87 -4.81 7.62
CA SER A 140 0.31 -5.63 7.33
C SER A 140 0.03 -7.12 7.36
N PHE A 141 -1.20 -7.54 7.73
CA PHE A 141 -1.54 -8.95 7.89
C PHE A 141 -2.56 -9.42 6.86
N ALA A 142 -2.19 -10.47 6.13
CA ALA A 142 -3.10 -11.26 5.32
C ALA A 142 -3.57 -12.45 6.15
N VAL A 143 -4.89 -12.67 6.26
CA VAL A 143 -5.45 -13.74 7.09
C VAL A 143 -5.86 -14.89 6.21
N HIS A 144 -5.34 -16.07 6.50
CA HIS A 144 -5.77 -17.33 5.91
C HIS A 144 -6.55 -18.12 6.95
N ILE A 145 -7.79 -18.50 6.62
CA ILE A 145 -8.67 -19.24 7.53
C ILE A 145 -8.58 -20.71 7.15
N ARG A 146 -8.12 -21.53 8.09
CA ARG A 146 -8.08 -22.99 7.98
C ARG A 146 -9.32 -23.56 8.68
N PHE A 147 -10.09 -24.36 7.95
CA PHE A 147 -11.27 -25.07 8.44
C PHE A 147 -10.91 -26.47 8.93
#